data_AF-A0A941ZEM9-F1
#
_entry.id   AF-A0A941ZEM9-F1
#
_cell.length_a   1.000
_cell.length_b   1.000
_cell.length_c   1.000
_cell.angle_alpha   90.00
_cell.angle_beta   90.00
_cell.angle_gamma   90.00
#
_symmetry.space_group_name_H-M   'P 1'
#
loop_
_entity.id
_entity.type
_entity.pdbx_description
1 polymer ?
#
loop_
_entity_poly.entity_id
_entity_poly.type
_entity_poly.pdbx_seq_one_letter_code
_entity_poly.pdbx_strand_id
1 'polypeptide(L)' 'MTRQVQDAYIVAATRTPIGKAPKGAFRNMRPDDLLV' A
#
# COMPACT_ATOMS: atom_id res chain seq x y z
N MET A 1 -22.05 -4.44 28.12
CA MET A 1 -22.15 -5.17 26.84
C MET A 1 -20.86 -4.97 26.06
N THR A 2 -19.98 -5.97 26.06
CA THR A 2 -18.79 -5.98 25.20
C THR A 2 -19.27 -6.15 23.77
N ARG A 3 -19.19 -5.09 22.95
CA ARG A 3 -19.55 -5.16 21.53
C ARG A 3 -18.52 -6.07 20.87
N GLN A 4 -18.88 -7.32 20.60
CA GLN A 4 -18.10 -8.11 19.66
C GLN A 4 -18.07 -7.32 18.35
N VAL A 5 -16.90 -7.32 17.76
CA VAL A 5 -16.49 -6.55 16.60
C VAL A 5 -17.08 -7.27 15.37
N GLN A 6 -18.33 -6.95 14.98
CA GLN A 6 -19.10 -7.69 13.94
C GLN A 6 -19.01 -7.09 12.53
N ASP A 7 -18.57 -5.84 12.43
CA ASP A 7 -18.38 -5.11 11.18
C ASP A 7 -16.97 -5.37 10.62
N ALA A 8 -16.64 -4.90 9.41
CA ALA A 8 -15.28 -4.95 8.89
C ALA A 8 -14.56 -3.60 9.14
N TYR A 9 -13.30 -3.64 9.55
CA TYR A 9 -12.51 -2.43 9.86
C TYR A 9 -11.18 -2.49 9.15
N ILE A 10 -10.74 -1.34 8.66
CA ILE A 10 -9.40 -1.15 8.11
C ILE A 10 -8.47 -0.85 9.30
N VAL A 11 -7.61 -1.80 9.64
CA VAL A 11 -6.66 -1.69 10.76
C VAL A 11 -5.40 -0.91 10.36
N ALA A 12 -4.99 -1.02 9.09
CA ALA A 12 -3.88 -0.27 8.52
C ALA A 12 -4.06 -0.10 7.02
N ALA A 13 -3.53 0.99 6.48
CA ALA A 13 -3.45 1.25 5.06
C ALA A 13 -2.11 1.89 4.74
N THR A 14 -1.30 1.24 3.90
CA THR A 14 0.01 1.71 3.45
C THR A 14 0.07 1.72 1.93
N ARG A 15 1.05 2.45 1.40
CA ARG A 15 1.32 2.52 -0.03
C ARG A 15 2.78 2.82 -0.27
N THR A 16 3.30 2.41 -1.41
CA THR A 16 4.57 2.94 -1.90
C THR A 16 4.40 4.43 -2.28
N PRO A 17 5.51 5.20 -2.28
CA PRO A 17 5.55 6.51 -2.93
C PRO A 17 5.09 6.45 -4.40
N ILE A 18 4.90 7.61 -5.02
CA ILE A 18 4.62 7.68 -6.48
C ILE A 18 5.89 8.12 -7.20
N GLY A 19 6.40 7.26 -8.10
CA GLY A 19 7.49 7.61 -9.01
C GLY A 19 6.96 8.14 -10.34
N LYS A 20 7.40 9.33 -10.77
CA LYS A 20 7.00 9.90 -12.07
C LYS A 20 7.68 9.16 -13.23
N ALA A 21 6.93 8.55 -14.14
CA ALA A 21 7.49 7.98 -15.36
C ALA A 21 7.99 9.08 -16.33
N PRO A 22 9.04 8.84 -17.15
CA PRO A 22 9.94 7.68 -17.15
C PRO A 22 11.21 7.88 -16.31
N LYS A 23 11.45 9.07 -15.74
CA LYS A 23 12.73 9.43 -15.08
C LYS A 23 12.71 9.37 -13.54
N GLY A 24 11.59 8.98 -12.94
CA GLY A 24 11.37 8.99 -11.49
C GLY A 24 11.99 7.83 -10.73
N ALA A 25 11.71 7.78 -9.43
CA ALA A 25 12.39 6.91 -8.46
C ALA A 25 12.30 5.41 -8.78
N PHE A 26 11.17 4.93 -9.28
CA PHE A 26 10.95 3.50 -9.57
C PHE A 26 11.17 3.11 -11.03
N ARG A 27 11.87 3.93 -11.82
CA ARG A 27 12.03 3.70 -13.27
C ARG A 27 12.70 2.36 -13.66
N ASN A 28 13.50 1.79 -12.76
CA ASN A 28 14.25 0.54 -12.97
C ASN A 28 13.80 -0.59 -12.03
N MET A 29 12.80 -0.34 -11.17
CA MET A 29 12.24 -1.35 -10.27
C MET A 29 11.14 -2.09 -11.00
N ARG A 30 11.03 -3.40 -10.79
CA ARG A 30 9.89 -4.15 -11.31
C ARG A 30 8.68 -3.94 -10.40
N PRO A 31 7.45 -4.07 -10.92
CA PRO A 31 6.26 -3.93 -10.09
C PRO A 31 6.19 -4.92 -8.92
N ASP A 32 6.75 -6.13 -9.07
CA ASP A 32 6.82 -7.12 -7.99
C ASP A 32 7.77 -6.72 -6.85
N ASP A 33 8.81 -5.94 -7.14
CA ASP A 33 9.70 -5.39 -6.11
C ASP A 33 9.02 -4.30 -5.26
N LEU A 34 7.90 -3.73 -5.75
CA LEU A 34 7.11 -2.71 -5.06
C LEU A 34 6.01 -3.31 -4.17
N LEU A 35 5.83 -4.63 -4.21
CA LEU A 35 4.87 -5.33 -3.38
C LEU A 35 5.43 -5.44 -1.96
N VAL A 36 4.91 -4.59 -1.06
CA VAL A 36 5.16 -4.62 0.38
C VAL A 36 3.89 -4.89 1.15
#